data_AF-A0A496X3W4-F1
#
_entry.id   AF-A0A496X3W4-F1
#
_cell.length_a   1.000
_cell.length_b   1.000
_cell.length_c   1.000
_cell.angle_alpha   90.00
_cell.angle_beta   90.00
_cell.angle_gamma   90.00
#
_symmetry.space_group_name_H-M   'P 1'
#
loop_
_entity.id
_entity.type
_entity.pdbx_description
1 polymer ?
#
loop_
_entity_poly.entity_id
_entity_poly.type
_entity_poly.pdbx_seq_one_letter_code
_entity_poly.pdbx_strand_id
1 'polypeptide(L)' 'MDEFTAILKARQFIKTAGISSIPVDIEKYAAAAKAKIKISSDLDDNESGQTFPLAGKHIITINGNHREERQ' A
#
# COMPACT_ATOMS: atom_id res chain seq x y z
N MET A 1 -19.40 -5.09 7.48
CA MET A 1 -19.00 -3.67 7.59
C MET A 1 -19.68 -2.95 6.44
N ASP A 2 -20.44 -1.90 6.72
CA ASP A 2 -21.02 -1.04 5.69
C ASP A 2 -19.98 -0.06 5.12
N GLU A 3 -20.33 0.56 4.00
CA GLU A 3 -19.47 1.52 3.29
C GLU A 3 -19.11 2.72 4.18
N PHE A 4 -20.05 3.26 4.93
CA PHE A 4 -19.82 4.41 5.80
C PHE A 4 -18.76 4.11 6.87
N THR A 5 -18.87 2.96 7.52
CA THR A 5 -17.91 2.47 8.50
C THR A 5 -16.54 2.25 7.87
N ALA A 6 -16.48 1.72 6.64
CA ALA A 6 -15.24 1.56 5.90
C ALA A 6 -14.57 2.92 5.60
N ILE A 7 -15.36 3.92 5.17
CA ILE A 7 -14.87 5.29 4.91
C ILE A 7 -14.29 5.91 6.20
N LEU A 8 -14.98 5.78 7.32
CA LEU A 8 -14.48 6.31 8.60
C LEU A 8 -13.17 5.65 9.02
N LYS A 9 -13.07 4.33 8.87
CA LYS A 9 -11.82 3.60 9.17
C LYS A 9 -10.68 3.99 8.24
N ALA A 10 -10.95 4.17 6.95
CA ALA A 10 -9.95 4.64 6.00
C ALA A 10 -9.43 6.03 6.37
N ARG A 11 -10.32 6.99 6.68
CA ARG A 11 -9.92 8.34 7.13
C ARG A 11 -9.11 8.30 8.43
N GLN A 12 -9.51 7.46 9.38
CA GLN A 12 -8.76 7.27 10.61
C GLN A 12 -7.37 6.69 10.32
N PHE A 13 -7.25 5.73 9.40
CA PHE A 13 -5.97 5.15 9.01
C PHE A 13 -5.03 6.18 8.38
N ILE A 14 -5.54 7.03 7.47
CA ILE A 14 -4.77 8.14 6.88
C ILE A 14 -4.23 9.08 7.96
N LYS A 15 -5.07 9.46 8.93
CA LYS A 15 -4.68 10.29 10.07
C LYS A 15 -3.63 9.62 10.94
N THR A 16 -3.81 8.34 11.26
CA THR A 16 -2.87 7.56 12.08
C THR A 16 -1.52 7.39 11.38
N ALA A 17 -1.50 7.22 10.06
CA ALA A 17 -0.28 7.13 9.26
C ALA A 17 0.46 8.48 9.12
N GLY A 18 -0.14 9.60 9.55
CA GLY A 18 0.51 10.91 9.51
C GLY A 18 0.70 11.45 8.09
N ILE A 19 -0.23 11.14 7.19
CA ILE A 19 -0.23 11.67 5.83
C ILE A 19 -0.89 13.05 5.82
N SER A 20 -0.17 14.06 5.32
CA SER A 20 -0.61 15.46 5.35
C SER A 20 -0.36 16.23 4.06
N SER A 21 0.26 15.63 3.04
CA SER A 21 0.67 16.32 1.81
C SER A 21 0.77 15.37 0.62
N ILE A 22 0.81 15.97 -0.58
CA ILE A 22 1.11 15.31 -1.86
C ILE A 22 2.48 15.83 -2.33
N PRO A 23 3.37 14.98 -2.89
CA PRO A 23 3.21 13.54 -3.11
C PRO A 23 3.10 12.74 -1.81
N VAL A 24 2.33 11.66 -1.87
CA VAL A 24 2.05 10.79 -0.71
C VAL A 24 3.28 9.94 -0.41
N ASP A 25 3.71 9.96 0.84
CA ASP A 25 4.77 9.09 1.33
C ASP A 25 4.20 7.69 1.63
N ILE A 26 4.30 6.79 0.65
CA ILE A 26 3.78 5.42 0.73
C ILE A 26 4.44 4.58 1.84
N GLU A 27 5.67 4.91 2.24
CA GLU A 27 6.39 4.19 3.30
C GLU A 27 5.72 4.40 4.66
N LYS A 28 5.10 5.56 4.89
CA LYS A 28 4.30 5.80 6.10
C LYS A 28 3.07 4.90 6.17
N TYR A 29 2.40 4.66 5.05
CA TYR A 29 1.30 3.70 5.01
C TYR A 29 1.78 2.27 5.25
N ALA A 30 2.90 1.88 4.63
CA ALA A 30 3.48 0.56 4.83
C ALA A 30 3.84 0.33 6.31
N ALA A 31 4.49 1.30 6.95
CA ALA A 31 4.81 1.25 8.37
C ALA A 31 3.56 1.14 9.25
N ALA A 32 2.54 1.96 9.01
CA ALA A 32 1.27 1.93 9.75
C ALA A 32 0.52 0.59 9.58
N ALA A 33 0.65 -0.04 8.41
CA ALA A 33 0.05 -1.35 8.10
C ALA A 33 0.92 -2.56 8.51
N LYS A 34 2.10 -2.34 9.11
CA LYS A 34 3.12 -3.38 9.37
C LYS A 34 3.45 -4.19 8.10
N ALA A 35 3.52 -3.47 6.98
CA ALA A 35 3.83 -4.00 5.67
C ALA A 35 5.25 -3.63 5.24
N LYS A 36 5.81 -4.41 4.32
CA LYS A 36 7.06 -4.12 3.62
C LYS A 36 6.77 -4.07 2.13
N ILE A 37 7.11 -2.95 1.50
CA ILE A 37 7.01 -2.77 0.05
C ILE A 37 8.25 -3.38 -0.61
N LYS A 38 8.05 -4.05 -1.74
CA LYS A 38 9.09 -4.55 -2.64
C LYS A 38 8.71 -4.23 -4.07
N ILE A 39 9.63 -3.68 -4.83
CA ILE A 39 9.46 -3.47 -6.27
C ILE A 39 10.05 -4.69 -6.98
N SER A 40 9.29 -5.30 -7.89
CA SER A 40 9.71 -6.47 -8.67
C SER A 40 9.50 -6.22 -10.16
N SER A 41 10.51 -6.52 -10.98
CA SER A 41 10.42 -6.52 -12.44
C SER A 41 9.90 -7.85 -13.01
N ASP A 42 9.65 -8.84 -12.16
CA ASP A 42 9.28 -10.20 -12.56
C ASP A 42 7.76 -10.41 -12.67
N LEU A 43 6.98 -9.33 -12.49
CA LEU A 43 5.53 -9.35 -12.62
C LEU A 43 5.11 -9.10 -14.07
N ASP A 44 4.08 -9.81 -14.53
CA ASP A 44 3.50 -9.63 -15.87
C ASP A 44 2.95 -8.20 -16.01
N ASP A 45 2.96 -7.64 -17.23
CA ASP A 45 2.45 -6.28 -17.47
C ASP A 45 0.98 -6.10 -17.04
N ASN A 46 0.20 -7.19 -17.03
CA ASN A 46 -1.19 -7.18 -16.56
C ASN A 46 -1.33 -7.25 -15.04
N GLU A 47 -0.25 -7.51 -14.31
CA GLU A 47 -0.23 -7.55 -12.85
C GLU A 47 0.32 -6.23 -12.30
N SER A 48 -0.48 -5.52 -11.51
CA SER A 48 0.00 -4.27 -10.86
C SER A 48 0.81 -4.55 -9.60
N GLY A 49 0.62 -5.73 -9.01
CA GLY A 49 1.23 -6.12 -7.76
C GLY A 49 0.41 -7.17 -7.04
N GLN A 50 0.93 -7.58 -5.87
CA GLN A 50 0.27 -8.57 -5.01
C GLN A 50 0.61 -8.31 -3.55
N THR A 51 -0.23 -8.80 -2.65
CA THR A 51 0.03 -8.77 -1.21
C THR A 51 -0.12 -10.16 -0.62
N PHE A 52 0.79 -10.52 0.28
CA PHE A 52 0.71 -11.78 1.01
C PHE A 52 1.24 -11.62 2.45
N PRO A 53 0.64 -12.32 3.43
CA PRO A 53 1.14 -12.34 4.79
C PRO A 53 2.41 -13.22 4.89
N LEU A 54 3.41 -12.77 5.64
CA LEU A 54 4.61 -13.52 5.96
C LEU A 54 5.05 -13.20 7.40
N ALA A 55 5.07 -14.21 8.28
CA ALA A 55 5.57 -14.09 9.66
C ALA A 55 4.98 -12.90 10.45
N GLY A 56 3.67 -12.67 10.35
CA GLY A 56 2.97 -11.59 11.07
C GLY A 56 3.17 -10.19 10.47
N LYS A 57 3.79 -10.09 9.29
CA LYS A 57 3.89 -8.88 8.47
C LYS A 57 3.18 -9.09 7.14
N HIS A 58 2.89 -8.01 6.43
CA HIS A 58 2.42 -8.08 5.04
C HIS A 58 3.57 -7.75 4.10
N ILE A 59 3.75 -8.51 3.04
CA ILE A 59 4.64 -8.16 1.94
C ILE A 59 3.77 -7.64 0.81
N ILE A 60 4.02 -6.41 0.39
CA ILE A 60 3.37 -5.79 -0.77
C ILE A 60 4.42 -5.77 -1.87
N THR A 61 4.14 -6.46 -2.97
CA THR A 61 4.99 -6.46 -4.16
C THR A 61 4.34 -5.59 -5.21
N ILE A 62 5.08 -4.64 -5.77
CA ILE A 62 4.63 -3.70 -6.78
C ILE A 62 5.36 -4.02 -8.09
N ASN A 63 4.65 -3.91 -9.22
CA ASN A 63 5.26 -4.11 -10.52
C ASN A 63 6.17 -2.93 -10.90
N GLY A 64 7.47 -3.19 -10.92
CA GLY A 64 8.50 -2.22 -11.31
C GLY A 64 8.51 -1.86 -12.79
N ASN A 65 7.78 -2.62 -13.63
CA ASN A 65 7.63 -2.35 -15.05
C ASN A 65 6.56 -1.27 -15.33
N HIS A 66 5.72 -0.94 -14.34
CA HIS A 66 4.74 0.15 -14.44
C HIS A 66 5.39 1.51 -14.18
N ARG A 67 4.78 2.60 -14.67
CA ARG A 67 5.26 3.97 -14.41
C ARG A 67 5.14 4.31 -12.92
N GLU A 68 6.00 5.20 -12.40
CA GLU A 68 6.03 5.57 -10.98
C GLU A 68 4.68 6.08 -10.46
N GLU A 69 3.89 6.79 -11.26
CA GLU A 69 2.55 7.24 -10.84
C GLU A 69 1.52 6.10 -10.64
N ARG A 70 1.87 4.89 -11.07
CA ARG A 70 1.06 3.67 -11.00
C ARG A 70 1.62 2.63 -10.03
N GLN A 71 2.81 2.87 -9.48
CA GLN A 71 3.42 2.10 -8.40
C GLN A 71 2.94 2.64 -7.05
#